data_AF-A0AAW9GWE2-F1
#
_entry.id   AF-A0AAW9GWE2-F1
#
_cell.length_a   1.000
_cell.length_b   1.000
_cell.length_c   1.000
_cell.angle_alpha   90.00
_cell.angle_beta   90.00
_cell.angle_gamma   90.00
#
_symmetry.space_group_name_H-M   'P 1'
#
loop_
_entity.id
_entity.type
_entity.pdbx_description
1 polymer ?
#
loop_
_entity_poly.entity_id
_entity_poly.type
_entity_poly.pdbx_seq_one_letter_code
_entity_poly.pdbx_strand_id
1 'polypeptide(L)' 'AGLAISERFTTQIRGLDVASRNANDGISLAQTAEGAMVEIGNNLQRIRELAVQSANATNSTTDRGALNSEVKQLASEI' A
#
# COMPACT_ATOMS: atom_id res chain seq x y z
N ALA A 1 31.93 40.62 0.56
CA ALA A 1 30.73 40.35 -0.28
C ALA A 1 30.75 38.96 -0.90
N GLY A 2 31.81 38.54 -1.61
CA GLY A 2 31.89 37.21 -2.25
C GLY A 2 31.77 36.02 -1.29
N LEU A 3 32.48 36.05 -0.16
CA LEU A 3 32.46 34.97 0.84
C LEU A 3 31.05 34.70 1.40
N ALA A 4 30.30 35.75 1.75
CA ALA A 4 28.94 35.62 2.27
C ALA A 4 27.96 35.04 1.22
N ILE A 5 28.17 35.36 -0.07
CA ILE A 5 27.38 34.77 -1.15
C ILE A 5 27.75 33.29 -1.35
N SER A 6 29.04 32.96 -1.29
CA SER A 6 29.52 31.58 -1.36
C SER A 6 28.99 30.73 -0.21
N GLU A 7 29.01 31.21 1.03
CA GLU A 7 28.43 30.51 2.19
C GLU A 7 26.91 30.29 2.04
N ARG A 8 26.20 31.29 1.49
CA ARG A 8 24.77 31.17 1.17
C ARG A 8 24.52 30.10 0.10
N PHE A 9 25.37 30.00 -0.92
CA PHE A 9 25.26 28.95 -1.93
C PHE A 9 25.61 27.57 -1.36
N THR A 10 26.66 27.45 -0.54
CA THR A 10 26.99 26.19 0.14
C THR A 10 25.85 25.70 1.02
N THR A 11 25.19 26.60 1.75
CA THR A 11 24.03 26.26 2.59
C THR A 11 22.85 25.79 1.74
N GLN A 12 22.56 26.47 0.63
CA GLN A 12 21.51 26.06 -0.30
C GLN A 12 21.81 24.70 -0.93
N ILE A 13 23.05 24.45 -1.37
CA ILE A 13 23.46 23.16 -1.95
C ILE A 13 23.23 22.02 -0.94
N ARG A 14 23.68 22.20 0.31
CA ARG A 14 23.44 21.21 1.36
C ARG A 14 21.94 21.01 1.64
N GLY A 15 21.17 22.09 1.62
CA GLY A 15 19.71 22.02 1.75
C GLY A 15 19.05 21.22 0.61
N LEU A 16 19.48 21.44 -0.63
CA LEU A 16 19.02 20.71 -1.80
C LEU A 16 19.43 19.23 -1.77
N ASP A 17 20.62 18.91 -1.28
CA ASP A 17 21.06 17.52 -1.12
C ASP A 17 20.18 16.75 -0.13
N VAL A 18 19.81 17.39 0.99
CA VAL A 18 18.88 16.80 1.97
C VAL A 18 17.48 16.70 1.39
N ALA A 19 17.00 17.74 0.70
CA ALA A 19 15.68 17.72 0.05
C ALA A 19 15.58 16.59 -0.99
N SER A 20 16.65 16.35 -1.75
CA SER A 20 16.73 15.24 -2.70
C SER A 20 16.64 13.88 -2.01
N ARG A 21 17.37 13.69 -0.90
CA ARG A 21 17.26 12.45 -0.11
C ARG A 21 15.85 12.25 0.45
N ASN A 22 15.27 13.28 1.06
CA ASN A 22 13.92 13.21 1.60
C ASN A 22 12.88 12.89 0.52
N ALA A 23 13.05 13.43 -0.69
CA ALA A 23 12.18 13.10 -1.82
C ALA A 23 12.30 11.62 -2.23
N ASN A 24 13.52 11.08 -2.27
CA ASN A 24 13.74 9.66 -2.54
C ASN A 24 13.15 8.77 -1.45
N ASP A 25 13.33 9.12 -0.17
CA ASP A 25 12.73 8.38 0.95
C ASP A 25 11.19 8.41 0.87
N GLY A 26 10.61 9.56 0.52
CA GLY A 26 9.18 9.70 0.29
C GLY A 26 8.66 8.83 -0.86
N ILE A 27 9.43 8.73 -1.96
CA ILE A 27 9.13 7.84 -3.08
C ILE A 27 9.18 6.38 -2.63
N SER A 28 10.23 5.96 -1.93
CA SER A 28 10.36 4.58 -1.44
C SER A 28 9.24 4.20 -0.46
N LEU A 29 8.82 5.13 0.39
CA LEU A 29 7.66 4.94 1.27
C LEU A 29 6.37 4.79 0.46
N ALA A 30 6.14 5.65 -0.53
CA ALA A 30 4.97 5.59 -1.39
C ALA A 30 4.91 4.27 -2.19
N GLN A 31 6.05 3.79 -2.69
CA GLN A 31 6.15 2.50 -3.39
C GLN A 31 5.84 1.31 -2.47
N THR A 32 6.30 1.37 -1.20
CA THR A 32 5.96 0.34 -0.21
C THR A 32 4.46 0.33 0.08
N ALA A 33 3.86 1.52 0.24
CA ALA A 33 2.43 1.67 0.42
C ALA A 33 1.63 1.16 -0.80
N GLU A 34 2.07 1.49 -2.02
CA GLU A 34 1.46 1.00 -3.26
C GLU A 34 1.49 -0.52 -3.35
N GLY A 35 2.63 -1.16 -3.04
CA GLY A 35 2.74 -2.62 -2.98
C GLY A 35 1.77 -3.25 -1.97
N ALA A 36 1.65 -2.67 -0.78
CA ALA A 36 0.68 -3.14 0.22
C ALA A 36 -0.77 -2.96 -0.26
N MET A 37 -1.09 -1.85 -0.93
CA MET A 37 -2.42 -1.60 -1.50
C MET A 37 -2.78 -2.57 -2.62
N VAL A 38 -1.79 -3.02 -3.41
CA VAL A 38 -2.00 -4.07 -4.43
C VAL A 38 -2.43 -5.38 -3.76
N GLU A 39 -1.76 -5.80 -2.68
CA GLU A 39 -2.14 -7.03 -1.96
C GLU A 39 -3.52 -6.92 -1.30
N ILE A 40 -3.84 -5.76 -0.68
CA ILE A 40 -5.20 -5.50 -0.18
C ILE A 40 -6.22 -5.60 -1.31
N GLY A 41 -5.93 -5.02 -2.47
CA GLY A 41 -6.78 -5.10 -3.66
C GLY A 41 -7.01 -6.53 -4.14
N ASN A 42 -5.96 -7.37 -4.13
CA ASN A 42 -6.04 -8.79 -4.49
C ASN A 42 -6.94 -9.56 -3.51
N ASN A 43 -6.76 -9.34 -2.20
CA ASN A 43 -7.59 -9.97 -1.17
C ASN A 43 -9.06 -9.54 -1.27
N LEU A 44 -9.33 -8.26 -1.55
CA LEU A 44 -10.69 -7.77 -1.77
C LEU A 44 -11.35 -8.37 -3.03
N GLN A 45 -10.58 -8.56 -4.11
CA GLN A 45 -11.08 -9.26 -5.30
C GLN A 45 -11.43 -10.72 -4.97
N ARG A 46 -10.58 -11.41 -4.21
CA ARG A 46 -10.86 -12.78 -3.76
C ARG A 46 -12.11 -12.85 -2.87
N ILE A 47 -12.27 -11.94 -1.92
CA ILE A 47 -13.49 -11.84 -1.08
C ILE A 47 -14.73 -11.66 -1.97
N ARG A 48 -14.66 -10.82 -3.00
CA ARG A 48 -15.76 -10.60 -3.95
C ARG A 48 -16.12 -11.89 -4.71
N GLU A 49 -15.14 -12.66 -5.17
CA GLU A 49 -15.37 -13.95 -5.81
C GLU A 49 -16.10 -14.93 -4.87
N LEU A 50 -15.63 -15.04 -3.63
CA LEU A 50 -16.23 -15.89 -2.60
C LEU A 50 -17.66 -15.47 -2.27
N ALA A 51 -17.94 -14.16 -2.24
CA ALA A 51 -19.29 -13.64 -2.02
C ALA A 51 -20.24 -14.02 -3.17
N VAL A 52 -19.80 -13.90 -4.43
CA VAL A 52 -20.58 -14.31 -5.60
C VAL A 52 -20.79 -15.84 -5.60
N GLN A 53 -19.74 -16.61 -5.25
CA GLN A 53 -19.84 -18.05 -5.13
C GLN A 53 -20.86 -18.42 -4.05
N SER A 54 -20.79 -17.82 -2.86
CA SER A 54 -21.74 -18.02 -1.76
C SER A 54 -23.19 -17.68 -2.14
N ALA A 55 -23.40 -16.69 -3.02
CA ALA A 55 -24.74 -16.32 -3.51
C ALA A 55 -25.36 -17.37 -4.43
N ASN A 56 -24.58 -18.34 -4.96
CA ASN A 56 -25.12 -19.41 -5.80
C ASN A 56 -26.11 -20.28 -5.00
N ALA A 57 -27.33 -20.46 -5.53
CA ALA A 57 -28.44 -21.14 -4.85
C ALA A 57 -28.20 -22.64 -4.61
N THR A 58 -27.25 -23.26 -5.31
CA THR A 58 -26.91 -24.69 -5.16
C THR A 58 -25.95 -24.98 -4.01
N ASN A 59 -25.33 -23.96 -3.41
CA ASN A 59 -24.41 -24.17 -2.29
C ASN A 59 -25.17 -24.54 -1.01
N SER A 60 -24.69 -25.58 -0.33
CA SER A 60 -25.22 -25.96 0.98
C SER A 60 -24.83 -24.93 2.05
N THR A 61 -25.48 -25.02 3.22
CA THR A 61 -25.11 -24.20 4.39
C THR A 61 -23.68 -24.47 4.84
N THR A 62 -23.20 -25.70 4.72
CA THR A 62 -21.81 -26.08 5.03
C THR A 62 -20.83 -25.41 4.07
N ASP A 63 -21.12 -25.41 2.77
CA ASP A 63 -20.27 -24.76 1.76
C ASP A 63 -20.18 -23.26 2.01
N ARG A 64 -21.32 -22.61 2.31
CA ARG A 64 -21.35 -21.19 2.71
C ARG A 64 -20.56 -20.91 3.98
N GLY A 65 -20.56 -21.83 4.94
CA GLY A 65 -19.75 -21.74 6.16
C GLY A 65 -18.24 -21.79 5.88
N ALA A 66 -17.81 -22.66 4.98
CA ALA A 66 -16.41 -22.74 4.55
C ALA A 66 -15.97 -21.47 3.81
N LEU A 67 -16.75 -21.00 2.83
CA LEU A 67 -16.48 -19.74 2.11
C LEU A 67 -16.40 -18.54 3.06
N ASN A 68 -17.29 -18.46 4.06
CA ASN A 68 -17.26 -17.40 5.06
C ASN A 68 -16.02 -17.47 5.97
N SER A 69 -15.48 -18.67 6.20
CA SER A 69 -14.26 -18.85 6.98
C SER A 69 -13.04 -18.32 6.22
N GLU A 70 -12.97 -18.55 4.90
CA GLU A 70 -11.95 -17.98 4.02
C GLU A 70 -12.06 -16.44 3.96
N VAL A 71 -13.27 -15.89 3.80
CA VAL A 71 -13.49 -14.43 3.84
C VAL A 71 -13.00 -13.81 5.15
N LYS A 72 -13.25 -14.46 6.30
CA LYS A 72 -12.79 -13.96 7.60
C LYS A 72 -11.27 -13.96 7.73
N GLN A 73 -10.59 -14.95 7.16
CA GLN A 73 -9.13 -14.99 7.14
C GLN A 73 -8.59 -13.84 6.29
N LEU A 74 -9.09 -13.68 5.06
CA LEU A 74 -8.69 -12.59 4.16
C LEU A 74 -8.99 -11.20 4.76
N ALA A 75 -10.12 -11.04 5.45
CA ALA A 75 -10.46 -9.80 6.13
C ALA A 75 -9.61 -9.52 7.37
N SER A 76 -8.95 -10.54 7.95
CA SER A 76 -7.99 -10.37 9.04
C SER A 76 -6.58 -10.06 8.53
N GLU A 77 -6.30 -10.31 7.25
CA GLU A 77 -5.02 -10.02 6.59
C GLU A 77 -4.96 -8.60 5.99
N ILE A 78 -6.10 -7.92 5.91
CA ILE A 78 -6.27 -6.51 5.51
C ILE A 78 -6.32 -5.64 6.77
#